data_AF-A0A954V7B6-F1
#
_entry.id   AF-A0A954V7B6-F1
#
_cell.length_a   1.000
_cell.length_b   1.000
_cell.length_c   1.000
_cell.angle_alpha   90.00
_cell.angle_beta   90.00
_cell.angle_gamma   90.00
#
_symmetry.space_group_name_H-M   'P 1'
#
loop_
_entity.id
_entity.type
_entity.pdbx_description
1 polymer ?
#
loop_
_entity_poly.entity_id
_entity_poly.type
_entity_poly.pdbx_seq_one_letter_code
_entity_poly.pdbx_strand_id
1 'polypeptide(L)'
;MKSIRTTTSTDRWTVLFLLSIPIVLSRFAAAAEVADAAGVISGDPQIVRMGAEWVMFYFGAFWKEGAFDTFAASRDLVHWTKWNGPDLIASSEPYDTPFAHKPWLLKHDGVVYHFYCAVGGKRHHRTIALATSREMTR
;
A
#
# COMPACT_ATOMS: atom_id res chain seq x y z
N MET A 1 -6.44 -14.14 -11.02
CA MET A 1 -5.89 -12.82 -10.69
C MET A 1 -6.56 -12.39 -9.40
N LYS A 2 -5.89 -11.66 -8.50
CA LYS A 2 -6.49 -11.34 -7.20
C LYS A 2 -7.39 -10.11 -7.36
N SER A 3 -8.66 -10.21 -6.95
CA SER A 3 -9.60 -9.09 -7.00
C SER A 3 -9.53 -8.28 -5.70
N ILE A 4 -9.47 -6.95 -5.82
CA ILE A 4 -9.50 -6.02 -4.69
C ILE A 4 -10.95 -5.59 -4.47
N ARG A 5 -11.45 -5.73 -3.24
CA ARG A 5 -12.73 -5.12 -2.86
C ARG A 5 -12.52 -3.62 -2.65
N THR A 6 -12.95 -2.81 -3.62
CA THR A 6 -12.95 -1.35 -3.49
C THR A 6 -14.30 -0.87 -2.97
N THR A 7 -14.29 0.01 -1.96
CA THR A 7 -15.46 0.84 -1.63
C THR A 7 -15.55 1.93 -2.69
N THR A 8 -16.67 2.00 -3.39
CA THR A 8 -16.89 2.95 -4.49
C THR A 8 -16.77 4.40 -4.01
N SER A 9 -15.67 5.06 -4.34
CA SER A 9 -15.56 6.51 -4.41
C SER A 9 -15.17 6.89 -5.84
N THR A 10 -15.91 7.84 -6.42
CA THR A 10 -15.72 8.41 -7.76
C THR A 10 -14.55 9.39 -7.84
N ASP A 11 -13.70 9.48 -6.80
CA ASP A 11 -12.72 10.55 -6.71
C ASP A 11 -11.58 10.38 -7.73
N ARG A 12 -11.12 11.54 -8.21
CA ARG A 12 -9.93 11.68 -9.08
C ARG A 12 -8.68 11.54 -8.21
N TRP A 13 -7.75 10.70 -8.65
CA TRP A 13 -6.48 10.46 -7.98
C TRP A 13 -5.43 11.31 -8.69
N THR A 14 -4.73 12.16 -7.97
CA THR A 14 -3.55 12.83 -8.51
C THR A 14 -2.32 12.14 -7.94
N VAL A 15 -1.65 11.35 -8.78
CA VAL A 15 -0.30 10.88 -8.50
C VAL A 15 0.63 12.05 -8.85
N LEU A 16 1.19 12.72 -7.85
CA LEU A 16 2.19 13.76 -8.08
C LEU A 16 3.47 13.09 -8.60
N PHE A 17 3.74 13.21 -9.89
CA PHE A 17 5.08 13.03 -10.43
C PHE A 17 5.86 14.31 -10.13
N LEU A 18 6.83 14.24 -9.22
CA LEU A 18 7.80 15.33 -9.03
C LEU A 18 8.74 15.38 -10.24
N LEU A 19 8.36 16.18 -11.24
CA LEU A 19 9.27 16.58 -12.31
C LEU A 19 10.17 17.72 -11.78
N SER A 20 11.46 17.41 -11.66
CA SER A 20 12.58 18.36 -11.78
C SER A 20 12.66 19.52 -10.77
N ILE A 21 12.48 19.26 -9.48
CA ILE A 21 12.99 20.14 -8.42
C ILE A 21 14.39 19.62 -8.04
N PRO A 22 15.44 20.46 -7.96
CA PRO A 22 16.72 20.01 -7.41
C PRO A 22 16.43 19.37 -6.05
N ILE A 23 16.95 18.16 -5.82
CA ILE A 23 16.82 17.45 -4.55
C ILE A 23 17.57 18.26 -3.49
N VAL A 24 16.95 19.32 -2.99
CA VAL A 24 17.21 19.82 -1.65
C VAL A 24 16.55 18.78 -0.77
N LEU A 25 17.37 17.96 -0.13
CA LEU A 25 16.94 17.05 0.92
C LEU A 25 16.47 17.91 2.11
N SER A 26 15.31 18.57 1.99
CA SER A 26 14.65 19.16 3.14
C SER A 26 14.31 17.98 4.05
N ARG A 27 14.86 18.00 5.26
CA ARG A 27 14.45 17.10 6.34
C ARG A 27 12.94 17.24 6.48
N PHE A 28 12.19 16.33 5.88
CA PHE A 28 10.82 16.13 6.29
C PHE A 28 10.93 15.73 7.76
N ALA A 29 10.30 16.51 8.63
CA ALA A 29 10.12 16.10 10.01
C ALA A 29 9.60 14.66 9.97
N ALA A 30 10.24 13.78 10.73
CA ALA A 30 9.81 12.41 10.86
C ALA A 30 8.30 12.43 11.08
N ALA A 31 7.54 11.90 10.10
CA ALA A 31 6.14 11.60 10.34
C ALA A 31 6.12 10.79 11.63
N ALA A 32 5.29 11.21 12.58
CA ALA A 32 5.30 10.75 13.96
C ALA A 32 5.68 9.26 14.03
N GLU A 33 6.77 8.93 14.72
CA GLU A 33 7.17 7.54 14.94
C GLU A 33 5.97 6.82 15.57
N VAL A 34 5.30 6.00 14.77
CA VAL A 34 4.47 4.94 15.30
C VAL A 34 5.48 3.98 15.91
N ALA A 35 5.71 4.11 17.22
CA ALA A 35 6.57 3.21 17.95
C ALA A 35 5.97 1.81 17.87
N ASP A 36 6.41 1.05 16.88
CA ASP A 36 6.07 -0.35 16.71
C ASP A 36 6.78 -1.15 17.82
N ALA A 37 6.08 -2.13 18.40
CA ALA A 37 6.67 -3.05 19.36
C ALA A 37 7.91 -3.74 18.74
N ALA A 38 8.91 -4.09 19.55
CA ALA A 38 10.15 -4.67 19.04
C ALA A 38 9.88 -5.85 18.08
N GLY A 39 10.32 -5.73 16.83
CA GLY A 39 10.14 -6.74 15.77
C GLY A 39 8.94 -6.55 14.84
N VAL A 40 8.12 -5.54 15.08
CA VAL A 40 6.99 -5.14 14.22
C VAL A 40 7.46 -4.11 13.19
N ILE A 41 6.98 -4.19 11.94
CA ILE A 41 7.41 -3.30 10.86
C ILE A 41 6.21 -2.59 10.23
N SER A 42 6.31 -1.28 10.08
CA SER A 42 5.48 -0.44 9.22
C SER A 42 6.38 0.18 8.14
N GLY A 43 6.05 0.05 6.86
CA GLY A 43 6.97 0.54 5.84
C GLY A 43 6.42 0.70 4.43
N ASP A 44 7.35 1.10 3.55
CA ASP A 44 7.17 1.36 2.12
C ASP A 44 5.93 2.23 1.82
N PRO A 45 5.83 3.44 2.42
CA PRO A 45 4.65 4.29 2.24
C PRO A 45 4.57 4.83 0.82
N GLN A 46 3.45 4.60 0.15
CA GLN A 46 3.04 5.30 -1.07
C GLN A 46 1.95 6.31 -0.71
N ILE A 47 2.27 7.60 -0.79
CA ILE A 47 1.32 8.68 -0.49
C ILE A 47 0.74 9.25 -1.78
N VAL A 48 -0.59 9.32 -1.85
CA VAL A 48 -1.33 9.93 -2.97
C VAL A 48 -2.33 10.95 -2.44
N ARG A 49 -2.67 11.94 -3.28
CA ARG A 49 -3.74 12.89 -2.97
C ARG A 49 -5.05 12.41 -3.60
N MET A 50 -6.10 12.30 -2.79
CA MET A 50 -7.47 12.00 -3.22
C MET A 50 -8.41 13.08 -2.70
N GLY A 51 -8.80 14.00 -3.58
CA GLY A 51 -9.61 15.15 -3.20
C GLY A 51 -8.98 15.97 -2.06
N ALA A 52 -9.67 16.05 -0.93
CA ALA A 52 -9.24 16.79 0.25
C ALA A 52 -8.31 16.02 1.19
N GLU A 53 -8.04 14.74 0.92
CA GLU A 53 -7.30 13.85 1.81
C GLU A 53 -6.00 13.34 1.15
N TRP A 54 -4.98 13.17 1.98
CA TRP A 54 -3.80 12.38 1.67
C TRP A 54 -4.05 10.95 2.12
N VAL A 55 -3.72 9.99 1.27
CA VAL A 55 -3.85 8.57 1.59
C VAL A 55 -2.48 7.92 1.44
N MET A 56 -2.04 7.26 2.50
CA MET A 56 -0.81 6.49 2.56
C MET A 56 -1.16 5.02 2.49
N PHE A 57 -0.78 4.35 1.40
CA PHE A 57 -0.72 2.90 1.35
C PHE A 57 0.61 2.47 1.95
N TYR A 58 0.60 1.51 2.86
CA TYR A 58 1.80 1.00 3.51
C TYR A 58 1.60 -0.46 3.88
N PHE A 59 2.70 -1.15 4.18
CA PHE A 59 2.61 -2.53 4.67
C PHE A 59 2.85 -2.61 6.18
N GLY A 60 2.18 -3.57 6.82
CA GLY A 60 2.51 -4.05 8.15
C GLY A 60 3.09 -5.46 8.08
N ALA A 61 4.15 -5.74 8.84
CA ALA A 61 4.65 -7.10 9.04
C ALA A 61 4.81 -7.38 10.53
N PHE A 62 4.43 -8.60 10.93
CA PHE A 62 4.50 -9.06 12.33
C PHE A 62 3.60 -8.32 13.32
N TRP A 63 2.69 -7.46 12.84
CA TRP A 63 1.54 -6.99 13.64
C TRP A 63 0.59 -8.16 13.96
N LYS A 64 0.57 -9.12 13.03
CA LYS A 64 -0.12 -10.41 13.01
C LYS A 64 0.73 -11.38 12.18
N GLU A 65 0.27 -12.62 12.01
CA GLU A 65 0.96 -13.58 11.14
C GLU A 65 1.14 -13.02 9.72
N GLY A 66 2.35 -13.18 9.19
CA GLY A 66 2.70 -12.73 7.85
C GLY A 66 2.91 -11.22 7.71
N ALA A 67 2.65 -10.74 6.50
CA ALA A 67 2.73 -9.33 6.11
C ALA A 67 1.59 -9.00 5.17
N PHE A 68 1.10 -7.77 5.24
CA PHE A 68 -0.12 -7.31 4.59
C PHE A 68 0.00 -5.84 4.20
N ASP A 69 -0.77 -5.41 3.20
CA ASP A 69 -0.93 -4.00 2.83
C ASP A 69 -2.24 -3.44 3.35
N THR A 70 -2.18 -2.21 3.85
CA THR A 70 -3.33 -1.44 4.33
C THR A 70 -3.14 0.04 3.97
N PHE A 71 -3.98 0.92 4.50
CA PHE A 71 -3.81 2.35 4.32
C PHE A 71 -4.15 3.16 5.57
N ALA A 72 -3.74 4.43 5.56
CA ALA A 72 -4.16 5.46 6.49
C ALA A 72 -4.46 6.75 5.71
N ALA A 73 -5.33 7.59 6.26
CA ALA A 73 -5.69 8.89 5.67
C ALA A 73 -5.27 10.04 6.58
N SER A 74 -4.91 11.18 5.99
CA SER A 74 -4.50 12.39 6.68
C SER A 74 -4.97 13.64 5.92
N ARG A 75 -5.20 14.72 6.65
CA ARG A 75 -5.45 16.05 6.05
C ARG A 75 -4.22 16.94 6.03
N ASP A 76 -3.20 16.62 6.83
CA ASP A 76 -2.05 17.49 7.12
C ASP A 76 -0.69 16.82 6.94
N LEU A 77 -0.64 15.56 6.51
CA LEU A 77 0.57 14.71 6.36
C LEU A 77 1.26 14.36 7.68
N VAL A 78 0.73 14.79 8.82
CA VAL A 78 1.33 14.60 10.15
C VAL A 78 0.49 13.64 10.98
N HIS A 79 -0.82 13.85 11.03
CA HIS A 79 -1.76 13.04 11.79
C HIS A 79 -2.47 12.06 10.86
N TRP A 80 -2.34 10.76 11.13
CA TRP A 80 -2.83 9.70 10.27
C TRP A 80 -3.89 8.86 10.98
N THR A 81 -5.07 8.78 10.37
CA THR A 81 -6.15 7.88 10.79
C THR A 81 -5.98 6.55 10.08
N LYS A 82 -5.66 5.49 10.83
CA LYS A 82 -5.49 4.13 10.29
C LYS A 82 -6.83 3.56 9.80
N TRP A 83 -6.81 2.83 8.70
CA TRP A 83 -7.94 2.00 8.28
C TRP A 83 -8.24 0.92 9.33
N ASN A 84 -9.52 0.73 9.65
CA ASN A 84 -9.99 -0.24 10.65
C ASN A 84 -10.77 -1.41 10.05
N GLY A 85 -10.85 -1.50 8.72
CA GLY A 85 -11.45 -2.62 8.02
C GLY A 85 -10.45 -3.71 7.63
N PRO A 86 -10.82 -4.61 6.71
CA PRO A 86 -9.94 -5.67 6.21
C PRO A 86 -8.70 -5.11 5.51
N ASP A 87 -7.60 -5.87 5.53
CA ASP A 87 -6.40 -5.53 4.75
C ASP A 87 -6.73 -5.44 3.25
N LEU A 88 -6.02 -4.56 2.55
CA LEU A 88 -6.16 -4.45 1.10
C LEU A 88 -5.56 -5.68 0.40
N ILE A 89 -4.41 -6.12 0.88
CA ILE A 89 -3.71 -7.33 0.44
C ILE A 89 -3.18 -8.07 1.67
N ALA A 90 -3.41 -9.37 1.74
CA ALA A 90 -2.79 -10.29 2.69
C ALA A 90 -2.55 -11.62 1.98
N SER A 91 -1.64 -12.46 2.45
CA SER A 91 -1.37 -13.77 1.84
C SER A 91 -2.64 -14.60 1.69
N SER A 92 -2.85 -15.16 0.50
CA SER A 92 -4.03 -15.99 0.20
C SER A 92 -3.77 -17.09 -0.81
N GLU A 93 -2.59 -17.12 -1.42
CA GLU A 93 -2.20 -18.02 -2.50
C GLU A 93 -0.82 -18.63 -2.22
N PRO A 94 -0.50 -19.79 -2.81
CA PRO A 94 0.81 -20.43 -2.58
C PRO A 94 2.02 -19.57 -2.98
N TYR A 95 1.86 -18.66 -3.94
CA TYR A 95 2.93 -17.79 -4.42
C TYR A 95 3.16 -16.55 -3.55
N ASP A 96 2.20 -16.18 -2.69
CA ASP A 96 2.27 -15.01 -1.80
C ASP A 96 2.23 -15.38 -0.31
N THR A 97 2.41 -16.65 0.04
CA THR A 97 2.46 -17.14 1.42
C THR A 97 3.90 -17.44 1.85
N PRO A 98 4.44 -16.78 2.90
CA PRO A 98 3.70 -16.12 3.97
C PRO A 98 3.57 -14.59 3.87
N PHE A 99 4.08 -13.93 2.81
CA PHE A 99 4.07 -12.47 2.74
C PHE A 99 3.49 -11.92 1.43
N ALA A 100 2.48 -11.06 1.55
CA ALA A 100 1.93 -10.26 0.47
C ALA A 100 1.92 -8.79 0.90
N HIS A 101 2.90 -8.01 0.45
CA HIS A 101 3.23 -6.72 1.08
C HIS A 101 3.95 -5.75 0.12
N LYS A 102 4.15 -4.50 0.55
CA LYS A 102 4.87 -3.42 -0.14
C LYS A 102 4.04 -2.85 -1.30
N PRO A 103 3.07 -1.98 -0.99
CA PRO A 103 2.07 -1.58 -1.94
C PRO A 103 2.61 -0.60 -2.97
N TRP A 104 2.18 -0.76 -4.21
CA TRP A 104 2.26 0.28 -5.24
C TRP A 104 0.97 0.29 -6.06
N LEU A 105 0.14 1.31 -5.83
CA LEU A 105 -1.17 1.46 -6.45
C LEU A 105 -1.13 2.43 -7.62
N LEU A 106 -1.86 2.07 -8.68
CA LEU A 106 -2.15 2.90 -9.85
C LEU A 106 -3.64 2.82 -10.15
N LYS A 107 -4.27 3.95 -10.45
CA LYS A 107 -5.61 4.00 -11.04
C LYS A 107 -5.50 4.43 -12.50
N HIS A 108 -5.94 3.57 -13.41
CA HIS A 108 -5.93 3.83 -14.85
C HIS A 108 -7.24 3.31 -15.46
N ASP A 109 -7.89 4.12 -16.28
CA ASP A 109 -9.17 3.79 -16.96
C ASP A 109 -10.25 3.20 -16.05
N GLY A 110 -10.37 3.75 -14.84
CA GLY A 110 -11.35 3.31 -13.85
C GLY A 110 -11.05 1.96 -13.19
N VAL A 111 -9.83 1.43 -13.37
CA VAL A 111 -9.32 0.22 -12.71
C VAL A 111 -8.22 0.60 -11.74
N VAL A 112 -8.28 0.05 -10.52
CA VAL A 112 -7.18 0.11 -9.56
C VAL A 112 -6.31 -1.12 -9.74
N TYR A 113 -5.02 -0.90 -9.87
CA TYR A 113 -3.96 -1.90 -9.95
C TYR A 113 -3.11 -1.77 -8.69
N HIS A 114 -3.04 -2.82 -7.88
CA HIS A 114 -2.22 -2.88 -6.67
C HIS A 114 -1.09 -3.88 -6.92
N PHE A 115 0.08 -3.35 -7.24
CA PHE A 115 1.30 -4.13 -7.33
C PHE A 115 1.86 -4.34 -5.92
N TYR A 116 2.33 -5.55 -5.64
CA TYR A 116 2.89 -5.90 -4.33
C TYR A 116 3.98 -6.97 -4.47
N CYS A 117 4.84 -7.07 -3.46
CA CYS A 117 5.80 -8.15 -3.32
C CYS A 117 5.11 -9.39 -2.74
N ALA A 118 5.00 -10.42 -3.58
CA ALA A 118 4.61 -11.76 -3.17
C ALA A 118 5.86 -12.56 -2.76
N VAL A 119 5.82 -13.17 -1.58
CA VAL A 119 6.85 -14.08 -1.10
C VAL A 119 6.21 -15.43 -0.84
N GLY A 120 6.62 -16.44 -1.60
CA GLY A 120 6.07 -17.77 -1.40
C GLY A 120 6.75 -18.90 -2.16
N GLY A 121 6.05 -20.04 -2.21
CA GLY A 121 6.59 -21.31 -2.67
C GLY A 121 7.64 -21.92 -1.73
N LYS A 122 8.16 -23.09 -2.11
CA LYS A 122 9.07 -23.92 -1.28
C LYS A 122 10.40 -23.24 -0.89
N ARG A 123 10.75 -22.13 -1.56
CA ARG A 123 12.03 -21.41 -1.38
C ARG A 123 11.83 -19.94 -1.01
N HIS A 124 10.62 -19.52 -0.67
CA HIS A 124 10.29 -18.12 -0.38
C HIS A 124 10.78 -17.15 -1.48
N HIS A 125 10.51 -17.52 -2.74
CA HIS A 125 10.85 -16.66 -3.88
C HIS A 125 10.09 -15.34 -3.77
N ARG A 126 10.74 -14.26 -4.19
CA ARG A 126 10.16 -12.90 -4.18
C ARG A 126 9.87 -12.47 -5.61
N THR A 127 8.61 -12.13 -5.86
CA THR A 127 8.16 -11.64 -7.17
C THR A 127 7.23 -10.44 -6.99
N ILE A 128 7.03 -9.68 -8.06
CA ILE A 128 5.98 -8.68 -8.12
C ILE A 128 4.71 -9.36 -8.61
N ALA A 129 3.65 -9.26 -7.81
CA ALA A 129 2.31 -9.72 -8.15
C ALA A 129 1.36 -8.53 -8.32
N LEU A 130 0.18 -8.79 -8.85
CA LEU A 130 -0.82 -7.77 -9.17
C LEU A 130 -2.20 -8.22 -8.71
N ALA A 131 -2.88 -7.34 -7.99
CA ALA A 131 -4.31 -7.40 -7.73
C ALA A 131 -5.02 -6.24 -8.44
N THR A 132 -6.26 -6.46 -8.87
CA THR A 132 -7.05 -5.43 -9.58
C THR A 132 -8.45 -5.27 -9.01
N SER A 133 -9.02 -4.07 -9.08
CA SER A 133 -10.40 -3.82 -8.61
C SER A 133 -11.51 -4.45 -9.46
N ARG A 134 -11.15 -5.04 -10.59
CA ARG A 134 -12.02 -5.86 -11.43
C ARG A 134 -11.25 -7.06 -11.95
N GLU A 135 -11.96 -8.14 -12.26
CA GLU A 135 -11.36 -9.27 -12.96
C GLU A 135 -10.84 -8.83 -14.33
N MET A 136 -9.63 -9.25 -14.67
CA MET A 136 -9.01 -8.99 -15.96
C MET A 136 -9.02 -10.28 -16.76
N THR A 137 -9.55 -10.24 -17.97
CA THR A 137 -9.40 -11.33 -18.93
C THR A 137 -7.98 -11.33 -19.48
N ARG A 138 -7.41 -12.53 -19.66
CA ARG A 138 -6.15 -12.70 -20.38
C ARG A 138 -6.36 -12.54 -21.88
#